data_AF-X1LGX3-F1
#
_entry.id   AF-X1LGX3-F1
#
_cell.length_a   1.000
_cell.length_b   1.000
_cell.length_c   1.000
_cell.angle_alpha   90.00
_cell.angle_beta   90.00
_cell.angle_gamma   90.00
#
_symmetry.space_group_name_H-M   'P 1'
#
loop_
_entity.id
_entity.type
_entity.pdbx_description
1 polymer ?
#
loop_
_entity_poly.entity_id
_entity_poly.type
_entity_poly.pdbx_seq_one_letter_code
_entity_poly.pdbx_strand_id
1 'polypeptide(L)'
;MQRLTGLNLVPKPGRMEPDINPCTRKDIKLYKETLTLGDPLTADELEIFKAQFKTLLAGPGSEERRIQLDRINAYVTGLRCIKYELGNMAFTGMNPEDTELGFGHIRPVFTYDPLLAAATCRILWTQPVTTAYADYVADSAAGGTPQVLGNSFGLIITHVMSLLTPTPFITEMQFTAGRTGILIPIDTRALVIADNVNGVAMLPVPTVICKPKSTLRIKVRGNYAKTAELALRGLVVGLGRAIKATTTYPAV
;
A
#
# COMPACT_ATOMS: atom_id res chain seq x y z
N MET A 1 -13.57 21.81 2.45
CA MET A 1 -12.08 21.72 2.38
C MET A 1 -11.45 21.73 3.80
N GLN A 2 -12.03 21.01 4.77
CA GLN A 2 -11.95 21.38 6.20
C GLN A 2 -11.47 20.25 7.14
N ARG A 3 -10.95 19.12 6.63
CA ARG A 3 -10.57 17.95 7.45
C ARG A 3 -9.07 17.74 7.67
N LEU A 4 -8.19 18.49 7.00
CA LEU A 4 -6.74 18.41 7.23
C LEU A 4 -6.26 19.23 8.45
N THR A 5 -7.09 20.14 8.96
CA THR A 5 -6.78 21.01 10.11
C THR A 5 -6.87 20.31 11.46
N GLY A 6 -7.51 19.14 11.54
CA GLY A 6 -7.57 18.30 12.75
C GLY A 6 -6.45 17.26 12.86
N LEU A 7 -5.68 17.04 11.78
CA LEU A 7 -4.53 16.15 11.75
C LEU A 7 -3.30 16.91 12.22
N ASN A 8 -2.99 16.81 13.52
CA ASN A 8 -1.73 17.31 14.08
C ASN A 8 -0.55 16.46 13.57
N LEU A 9 -0.19 16.65 12.31
CA LEU A 9 1.10 16.26 11.73
C LEU A 9 2.21 17.25 12.12
N VAL A 10 1.85 18.33 12.83
CA VAL A 10 2.79 19.29 13.40
C VAL A 10 3.18 18.80 14.81
N PRO A 11 4.48 18.70 15.14
CA PRO A 11 4.93 18.39 16.49
C PRO A 11 4.27 19.35 17.49
N LYS A 12 3.61 18.84 18.53
CA LYS A 12 3.17 19.71 19.64
C LYS A 12 4.34 19.87 20.61
N PRO A 13 4.96 21.05 20.73
CA PRO A 13 5.96 21.27 21.76
C PRO A 13 5.31 21.16 23.16
N GLY A 14 5.87 20.33 24.05
CA GLY A 14 5.63 20.43 25.49
C GLY A 14 4.54 19.54 26.13
N ARG A 15 4.04 18.47 25.49
CA ARG A 15 3.18 17.47 26.18
C ARG A 15 3.94 16.18 26.49
N MET A 16 3.95 15.76 27.76
CA MET A 16 4.42 14.44 28.24
C MET A 16 3.40 13.31 27.97
N GLU A 17 2.67 13.36 26.87
CA GLU A 17 1.86 12.23 26.41
C GLU A 17 2.75 11.33 25.53
N PRO A 18 2.47 10.02 25.40
CA PRO A 18 3.15 9.18 24.41
C PRO A 18 3.07 9.88 23.05
N ASP A 19 4.16 9.94 22.31
CA ASP A 19 4.18 10.68 21.05
C ASP A 19 3.31 9.97 19.99
N ILE A 20 2.04 10.40 19.88
CA ILE A 20 1.08 9.88 18.90
C ILE A 20 1.36 10.49 17.51
N ASN A 21 2.21 11.52 17.42
CA ASN A 21 2.46 12.19 16.15
C ASN A 21 3.34 11.29 15.25
N PRO A 22 2.83 10.88 14.08
CA PRO A 22 3.57 10.03 13.15
C PRO A 22 4.81 10.71 12.59
N CYS A 23 4.99 12.03 12.77
CA CYS A 23 6.17 12.77 12.35
C CYS A 23 7.33 12.70 13.36
N THR A 24 7.10 12.48 14.64
CA THR A 24 8.14 12.61 15.69
C THR A 24 8.46 11.32 16.42
N ARG A 25 7.52 10.37 16.47
CA ARG A 25 7.75 9.07 17.12
C ARG A 25 8.88 8.27 16.47
N LYS A 26 9.60 7.46 17.24
CA LYS A 26 10.75 6.67 16.75
C LYS A 26 10.39 5.26 16.28
N ASP A 27 9.31 4.70 16.81
CA ASP A 27 8.84 3.37 16.45
C ASP A 27 7.30 3.33 16.43
N ILE A 28 6.76 2.25 15.86
CA ILE A 28 5.35 1.88 15.97
C ILE A 28 5.24 0.36 16.07
N LYS A 29 4.41 -0.12 17.00
CA LYS A 29 3.95 -1.51 16.98
C LYS A 29 2.78 -1.65 16.01
N LEU A 30 3.00 -2.35 14.91
CA LEU A 30 1.97 -2.70 13.93
C LEU A 30 1.77 -4.22 13.97
N TYR A 31 0.59 -4.65 14.38
CA TYR A 31 0.28 -6.07 14.56
C TYR A 31 1.26 -6.75 15.53
N LYS A 32 2.01 -7.76 15.07
CA LYS A 32 3.00 -8.51 15.86
C LYS A 32 4.43 -8.03 15.63
N GLU A 33 4.63 -6.89 14.95
CA GLU A 33 5.94 -6.35 14.63
C GLU A 33 6.10 -4.93 15.18
N THR A 34 7.29 -4.62 15.70
CA THR A 34 7.70 -3.24 15.99
C THR A 34 8.49 -2.73 14.79
N LEU A 35 7.97 -1.70 14.14
CA LEU A 35 8.59 -1.04 13.00
C LEU A 35 9.39 0.16 13.48
N THR A 36 10.68 0.19 13.16
CA THR A 36 11.52 1.38 13.36
C THR A 36 11.16 2.43 12.32
N LEU A 37 11.03 3.68 12.75
CA LEU A 37 10.76 4.81 11.87
C LEU A 37 12.03 5.61 11.66
N GLY A 38 12.21 6.05 10.43
CA GLY A 38 13.33 6.90 10.03
C GLY A 38 13.20 8.29 10.61
N ASP A 39 14.10 9.17 10.19
CA ASP A 39 14.07 10.56 10.67
C ASP A 39 12.69 11.21 10.41
N PRO A 40 12.25 12.13 11.29
CA PRO A 40 11.10 12.97 11.02
C PRO A 40 11.15 13.57 9.62
N LEU A 41 9.98 13.71 8.99
CA LEU A 41 9.90 14.51 7.79
C LEU A 41 10.23 15.96 8.15
N THR A 42 11.13 16.60 7.40
CA THR A 42 11.37 18.04 7.56
C THR A 42 10.10 18.82 7.24
N ALA A 43 10.07 20.11 7.61
CA ALA A 43 8.94 20.97 7.28
C ALA A 43 8.67 20.97 5.76
N ASP A 44 9.73 21.09 4.96
CA ASP A 44 9.67 21.09 3.50
C ASP A 44 9.17 19.75 2.95
N GLU A 45 9.71 18.62 3.43
CA GLU A 45 9.27 17.28 3.02
C GLU A 45 7.77 17.06 3.33
N LEU A 46 7.32 17.53 4.49
CA LEU A 46 5.93 17.43 4.93
C LEU A 46 5.00 18.32 4.10
N GLU A 47 5.45 19.51 3.72
CA GLU A 47 4.71 20.41 2.84
C GLU A 47 4.59 19.82 1.43
N ILE A 48 5.68 19.30 0.87
CA ILE A 48 5.67 18.59 -0.43
C ILE A 48 4.69 17.43 -0.37
N PHE A 49 4.77 16.59 0.67
CA PHE A 49 3.86 15.46 0.85
C PHE A 49 2.41 15.93 0.89
N LYS A 50 2.06 16.89 1.76
CA LYS A 50 0.68 17.37 1.90
C LYS A 50 0.15 18.00 0.61
N ALA A 51 0.96 18.80 -0.07
CA ALA A 51 0.60 19.46 -1.32
C ALA A 51 0.24 18.41 -2.37
N GLN A 52 1.15 17.46 -2.64
CA GLN A 52 0.99 16.44 -3.67
C GLN A 52 -0.07 15.39 -3.31
N PHE A 53 -0.14 14.97 -2.04
CA PHE A 53 -1.15 14.04 -1.56
C PHE A 53 -2.57 14.62 -1.72
N LYS A 54 -2.74 15.93 -1.53
CA LYS A 54 -4.05 16.58 -1.66
C LYS A 54 -4.48 16.76 -3.11
N THR A 55 -3.56 17.07 -4.02
CA THR A 55 -3.88 17.40 -5.43
C THR A 55 -3.94 16.20 -6.35
N LEU A 56 -3.13 15.16 -6.12
CA LEU A 56 -2.90 14.11 -7.12
C LEU A 56 -3.62 12.79 -6.81
N LEU A 57 -4.29 12.68 -5.67
CA LEU A 57 -4.95 11.46 -5.22
C LEU A 57 -6.47 11.51 -5.43
N ALA A 58 -6.90 10.90 -6.54
CA ALA A 58 -8.28 10.64 -6.97
C ALA A 58 -9.21 11.85 -7.13
N GLY A 59 -10.26 11.67 -7.94
CA GLY A 59 -11.22 12.72 -8.27
C GLY A 59 -11.84 13.36 -7.01
N PRO A 60 -12.07 14.69 -6.98
CA PRO A 60 -12.84 15.33 -5.92
C PRO A 60 -14.18 14.61 -5.70
N GLY A 61 -14.44 14.14 -4.48
CA GLY A 61 -15.66 13.42 -4.13
C GLY A 61 -15.59 11.89 -4.27
N SER A 62 -14.49 11.33 -4.77
CA SER A 62 -14.31 9.87 -4.76
C SER A 62 -14.20 9.33 -3.34
N GLU A 63 -14.75 8.14 -3.16
CA GLU A 63 -14.69 7.40 -1.92
C GLU A 63 -13.23 6.92 -1.64
N GLU A 64 -12.44 6.70 -2.71
CA GLU A 64 -11.01 6.38 -2.63
C GLU A 64 -10.27 7.50 -1.90
N ARG A 65 -10.49 8.75 -2.32
CA ARG A 65 -9.85 9.91 -1.70
C ARG A 65 -10.21 10.04 -0.23
N ARG A 66 -11.46 9.72 0.14
CA ARG A 66 -11.90 9.75 1.55
C ARG A 66 -11.11 8.75 2.39
N ILE A 67 -11.00 7.50 1.94
CA ILE A 67 -10.20 6.46 2.61
C ILE A 67 -8.74 6.90 2.75
N GLN A 68 -8.16 7.45 1.68
CA GLN A 68 -6.76 7.87 1.69
C GLN A 68 -6.51 9.02 2.66
N LEU A 69 -7.39 10.02 2.71
CA LEU A 69 -7.32 11.13 3.66
C LEU A 69 -7.47 10.66 5.11
N ASP A 70 -8.42 9.75 5.38
CA ASP A 70 -8.62 9.18 6.72
C ASP A 70 -7.40 8.36 7.18
N ARG A 71 -6.58 7.87 6.24
CA ARG A 71 -5.37 7.07 6.49
C ARG A 71 -4.06 7.84 6.31
N ILE A 72 -4.08 9.18 6.23
CA ILE A 72 -2.87 9.99 6.02
C ILE A 72 -1.76 9.74 7.06
N ASN A 73 -2.11 9.56 8.33
CA ASN A 73 -1.13 9.23 9.39
C ASN A 73 -0.44 7.89 9.12
N ALA A 74 -1.15 6.92 8.55
CA ALA A 74 -0.62 5.62 8.20
C ALA A 74 0.34 5.72 6.99
N TYR A 75 0.05 6.60 6.04
CA TYR A 75 0.97 6.89 4.93
C TYR A 75 2.24 7.58 5.38
N VAL A 76 2.16 8.60 6.24
CA VAL A 76 3.35 9.25 6.82
C VAL A 76 4.19 8.25 7.61
N THR A 77 3.53 7.37 8.36
CA THR A 77 4.20 6.29 9.10
C THR A 77 4.93 5.33 8.16
N GLY A 78 4.24 4.82 7.14
CA GLY A 78 4.82 3.90 6.18
C GLY A 78 5.97 4.54 5.40
N LEU A 79 5.83 5.82 5.03
CA LEU A 79 6.90 6.60 4.40
C LEU A 79 8.14 6.66 5.29
N ARG A 80 8.00 6.99 6.58
CA ARG A 80 9.15 7.01 7.51
C ARG A 80 9.75 5.63 7.76
N CYS A 81 8.93 4.60 7.84
CA CYS A 81 9.41 3.21 7.95
C CYS A 81 10.24 2.80 6.73
N ILE A 82 9.75 3.08 5.52
CA ILE A 82 10.46 2.75 4.28
C ILE A 82 11.70 3.65 4.09
N LYS A 83 11.61 4.94 4.45
CA LYS A 83 12.74 5.87 4.48
C LYS A 83 13.89 5.34 5.35
N TYR A 84 13.58 4.77 6.53
CA TYR A 84 14.58 4.13 7.38
C TYR A 84 15.33 2.99 6.69
N GLU A 85 14.58 2.06 6.10
CA GLU A 85 15.14 0.88 5.41
C GLU A 85 15.97 1.25 4.17
N LEU A 86 15.71 2.43 3.60
CA LEU A 86 16.46 2.98 2.47
C LEU A 86 17.53 3.99 2.88
N GLY A 87 17.93 4.02 4.15
CA GLY A 87 19.06 4.83 4.63
C GLY A 87 18.74 6.30 4.93
N ASN A 88 17.51 6.60 5.32
CA ASN A 88 17.04 7.94 5.70
C ASN A 88 17.18 9.02 4.61
N MET A 89 17.10 8.64 3.34
CA MET A 89 17.16 9.58 2.21
C MET A 89 16.07 10.66 2.29
N ALA A 90 16.39 11.85 1.79
CA ALA A 90 15.45 12.96 1.70
C ALA A 90 14.31 12.63 0.73
N PHE A 91 13.09 12.95 1.13
CA PHE A 91 11.88 12.74 0.37
C PHE A 91 11.61 13.92 -0.58
N THR A 92 11.49 13.64 -1.87
CA THR A 92 11.33 14.66 -2.92
C THR A 92 9.96 14.64 -3.61
N GLY A 93 9.05 13.78 -3.15
CA GLY A 93 7.65 13.77 -3.60
C GLY A 93 7.33 12.72 -4.66
N MET A 94 6.41 13.03 -5.58
CA MET A 94 5.87 12.07 -6.56
C MET A 94 6.72 11.93 -7.83
N ASN A 95 7.59 12.90 -8.13
CA ASN A 95 8.50 12.88 -9.27
C ASN A 95 9.98 12.91 -8.84
N PRO A 96 10.42 11.96 -7.99
CA PRO A 96 11.81 11.90 -7.53
C PRO A 96 12.77 11.57 -8.67
N GLU A 97 14.00 12.08 -8.65
CA GLU A 97 15.08 11.58 -9.51
C GLU A 97 15.42 10.11 -9.21
N ASP A 98 16.18 9.47 -10.09
CA ASP A 98 16.41 8.02 -10.05
C ASP A 98 16.97 7.49 -8.73
N THR A 99 17.70 8.33 -8.00
CA THR A 99 18.33 8.04 -6.71
C THR A 99 17.63 8.73 -5.53
N GLU A 100 16.56 9.47 -5.78
CA GLU A 100 15.81 10.18 -4.74
C GLU A 100 14.65 9.36 -4.23
N LEU A 101 14.25 9.61 -2.98
CA LEU A 101 13.09 8.98 -2.38
C LEU A 101 11.82 9.71 -2.77
N GLY A 102 10.84 8.98 -3.27
CA GLY A 102 9.51 9.53 -3.52
C GLY A 102 8.39 8.55 -3.24
N PHE A 103 7.22 8.86 -3.77
CA PHE A 103 6.05 7.99 -3.69
C PHE A 103 5.25 7.96 -4.99
N GLY A 104 4.41 6.95 -5.13
CA GLY A 104 3.44 6.85 -6.23
C GLY A 104 2.31 5.90 -5.87
N HIS A 105 1.46 5.57 -6.85
CA HIS A 105 0.43 4.54 -6.66
C HIS A 105 1.02 3.14 -6.77
N ILE A 106 0.41 2.21 -6.03
CA ILE A 106 0.68 0.78 -6.22
C ILE A 106 0.18 0.36 -7.61
N ARG A 107 1.04 -0.35 -8.33
CA ARG A 107 0.85 -0.89 -9.69
C ARG A 107 1.18 -2.38 -9.66
N PRO A 108 0.61 -3.20 -10.56
CA PRO A 108 0.84 -4.65 -10.59
C PRO A 108 2.33 -5.05 -10.61
N VAL A 109 3.16 -4.26 -11.29
CA VAL A 109 4.61 -4.49 -11.40
C VAL A 109 5.35 -4.54 -10.05
N PHE A 110 4.83 -3.89 -9.00
CA PHE A 110 5.47 -3.90 -7.68
C PHE A 110 5.23 -5.19 -6.89
N THR A 111 4.36 -6.06 -7.41
CA THR A 111 4.02 -7.36 -6.84
C THR A 111 4.43 -8.50 -7.79
N TYR A 112 5.45 -8.27 -8.62
CA TYR A 112 5.97 -9.18 -9.64
C TYR A 112 6.86 -10.30 -9.07
N ASP A 113 6.63 -11.55 -9.48
CA ASP A 113 7.52 -12.68 -9.20
C ASP A 113 8.57 -12.85 -10.33
N PRO A 114 9.87 -12.65 -10.06
CA PRO A 114 10.94 -12.80 -11.06
C PRO A 114 11.20 -14.24 -11.50
N LEU A 115 10.64 -15.25 -10.82
CA LEU A 115 10.84 -16.67 -11.15
C LEU A 115 9.80 -17.20 -12.14
N LEU A 116 8.75 -16.43 -12.42
CA LEU A 116 7.78 -16.74 -13.47
C LEU A 116 8.29 -16.13 -14.77
N ALA A 117 8.45 -16.94 -15.81
CA ALA A 117 8.96 -16.53 -17.11
C ALA A 117 8.30 -15.22 -17.60
N ALA A 118 9.02 -14.43 -18.41
CA ALA A 118 8.61 -13.11 -18.90
C ALA A 118 7.17 -13.02 -19.48
N ALA A 119 6.54 -14.14 -19.82
CA ALA A 119 5.16 -14.25 -20.29
C ALA A 119 4.06 -14.15 -19.20
N THR A 120 4.41 -14.21 -17.91
CA THR A 120 3.47 -14.25 -16.77
C THR A 120 3.63 -13.08 -15.81
N CYS A 121 4.26 -11.98 -16.24
CA CYS A 121 4.15 -10.73 -15.51
C CYS A 121 2.65 -10.40 -15.35
N ARG A 122 2.14 -10.36 -14.12
CA ARG A 122 0.78 -9.87 -13.86
C ARG A 122 0.75 -8.39 -14.19
N ILE A 123 0.48 -8.10 -15.46
CA ILE A 123 0.21 -6.77 -16.00
C ILE A 123 -1.21 -6.31 -15.64
N LEU A 124 -2.06 -7.25 -15.23
CA LEU A 124 -3.45 -7.04 -14.85
C LEU A 124 -3.69 -7.53 -13.42
N TRP A 125 -4.67 -6.94 -12.77
CA TRP A 125 -5.07 -7.28 -11.41
C TRP A 125 -5.99 -8.51 -11.34
N THR A 126 -5.84 -9.50 -12.20
CA THR A 126 -6.74 -10.66 -12.31
C THR A 126 -6.38 -11.76 -11.31
N GLN A 127 -7.40 -12.39 -10.71
CA GLN A 127 -7.24 -13.52 -9.80
C GLN A 127 -8.40 -14.51 -9.89
N PRO A 128 -8.14 -15.82 -10.10
CA PRO A 128 -9.13 -16.84 -9.85
C PRO A 128 -9.39 -16.95 -8.33
N VAL A 129 -10.63 -16.71 -7.92
CA VAL A 129 -11.10 -16.87 -6.55
C VAL A 129 -11.92 -18.14 -6.47
N THR A 130 -11.78 -18.90 -5.38
CA THR A 130 -12.55 -20.12 -5.12
C THR A 130 -13.17 -20.10 -3.72
N THR A 131 -13.90 -21.14 -3.37
CA THR A 131 -14.42 -21.36 -2.01
C THR A 131 -13.34 -21.75 -1.00
N ALA A 132 -12.13 -22.06 -1.47
CA ALA A 132 -10.92 -22.24 -0.66
C ALA A 132 -10.00 -21.01 -0.77
N TYR A 133 -9.09 -20.87 0.19
CA TYR A 133 -8.07 -19.82 0.13
C TYR A 133 -7.14 -20.03 -1.07
N ALA A 134 -7.09 -19.04 -1.95
CA ALA A 134 -6.15 -18.95 -3.05
C ALA A 134 -5.10 -17.88 -2.76
N ASP A 135 -3.84 -18.14 -3.13
CA ASP A 135 -2.79 -17.13 -3.09
C ASP A 135 -3.03 -16.09 -4.20
N TYR A 136 -3.06 -14.81 -3.83
CA TYR A 136 -3.39 -13.69 -4.72
C TYR A 136 -2.16 -13.01 -5.32
N VAL A 137 -1.11 -12.81 -4.51
CA VAL A 137 0.13 -12.13 -4.95
C VAL A 137 1.33 -13.07 -5.01
N ALA A 138 1.17 -14.30 -4.54
CA ALA A 138 2.18 -15.34 -4.62
C ALA A 138 1.75 -16.32 -5.71
N ASP A 139 2.26 -16.14 -6.92
CA ASP A 139 1.90 -16.95 -8.09
C ASP A 139 2.97 -18.00 -8.40
N SER A 140 3.74 -18.46 -7.40
CA SER A 140 4.59 -19.63 -7.61
C SER A 140 3.72 -20.88 -7.71
N ALA A 141 3.82 -21.62 -8.81
CA ALA A 141 3.09 -22.86 -9.11
C ALA A 141 3.14 -23.95 -8.01
N ALA A 142 3.99 -23.77 -7.00
CA ALA A 142 3.89 -24.45 -5.70
C ALA A 142 3.30 -23.48 -4.66
N GLY A 143 2.00 -23.63 -4.37
CA GLY A 143 1.29 -22.80 -3.39
C GLY A 143 2.01 -22.77 -2.05
N GLY A 144 2.55 -21.61 -1.65
CA GLY A 144 3.34 -21.51 -0.43
C GLY A 144 4.32 -20.35 -0.36
N THR A 145 4.93 -19.95 -1.47
CA THR A 145 6.08 -19.04 -1.46
C THR A 145 5.64 -17.58 -1.37
N PRO A 146 5.99 -16.83 -0.31
CA PRO A 146 5.69 -15.40 -0.23
C PRO A 146 6.44 -14.60 -1.30
N GLN A 147 5.80 -13.59 -1.88
CA GLN A 147 6.44 -12.66 -2.82
C GLN A 147 7.48 -11.81 -2.09
N VAL A 148 8.71 -11.77 -2.59
CA VAL A 148 9.76 -10.89 -2.02
C VAL A 148 9.71 -9.54 -2.73
N LEU A 149 9.59 -8.46 -1.97
CA LEU A 149 9.64 -7.10 -2.53
C LEU A 149 11.08 -6.73 -2.91
N GLY A 150 11.20 -5.84 -3.90
CA GLY A 150 12.48 -5.32 -4.33
C GLY A 150 13.21 -4.54 -3.24
N ASN A 151 14.49 -4.29 -3.48
CA ASN A 151 15.39 -3.67 -2.52
C ASN A 151 15.20 -2.14 -2.43
N SER A 152 14.55 -1.57 -3.42
CA SER A 152 14.53 -0.13 -3.68
C SER A 152 13.18 0.52 -3.37
N PHE A 153 12.19 -0.24 -2.92
CA PHE A 153 10.86 0.26 -2.63
C PHE A 153 10.15 -0.59 -1.56
N GLY A 154 9.13 0.01 -0.93
CA GLY A 154 8.16 -0.66 -0.07
C GLY A 154 6.73 -0.23 -0.42
N LEU A 155 5.76 -0.92 0.18
CA LEU A 155 4.34 -0.73 -0.09
C LEU A 155 3.58 -0.33 1.16
N ILE A 156 2.62 0.58 1.02
CA ILE A 156 1.68 1.00 2.05
C ILE A 156 0.28 0.74 1.52
N ILE A 157 -0.29 -0.41 1.87
CA ILE A 157 -1.59 -0.87 1.40
C ILE A 157 -2.65 -0.43 2.42
N THR A 158 -3.73 0.19 1.96
CA THR A 158 -4.83 0.65 2.83
C THR A 158 -6.21 0.21 2.36
N HIS A 159 -6.34 -0.14 1.09
CA HIS A 159 -7.59 -0.65 0.53
C HIS A 159 -7.30 -1.50 -0.71
N VAL A 160 -8.30 -2.27 -1.09
CA VAL A 160 -8.31 -3.08 -2.32
C VAL A 160 -9.53 -2.65 -3.12
N MET A 161 -9.39 -2.54 -4.44
CA MET A 161 -10.50 -2.22 -5.34
C MET A 161 -10.89 -3.44 -6.16
N SER A 162 -12.19 -3.66 -6.34
CA SER A 162 -12.68 -4.57 -7.36
C SER A 162 -13.00 -3.79 -8.64
N LEU A 163 -12.31 -4.12 -9.73
CA LEU A 163 -12.43 -3.39 -11.00
C LEU A 163 -13.59 -3.90 -11.89
N LEU A 164 -14.06 -5.12 -11.66
CA LEU A 164 -15.10 -5.74 -12.49
C LEU A 164 -16.54 -5.48 -12.01
N THR A 165 -16.73 -5.32 -10.69
CA THR A 165 -18.07 -5.37 -10.11
C THR A 165 -18.21 -4.48 -8.88
N PRO A 166 -19.35 -3.80 -8.71
CA PRO A 166 -19.70 -3.14 -7.45
C PRO A 166 -19.96 -4.13 -6.29
N THR A 167 -20.09 -5.43 -6.59
CA THR A 167 -20.19 -6.53 -5.60
C THR A 167 -18.99 -7.47 -5.72
N PRO A 168 -17.88 -7.23 -4.99
CA PRO A 168 -16.69 -8.05 -5.10
C PRO A 168 -16.99 -9.51 -4.77
N PHE A 169 -16.43 -10.45 -5.56
CA PHE A 169 -16.62 -11.90 -5.33
C PHE A 169 -15.90 -12.43 -4.09
N ILE A 170 -15.15 -11.57 -3.40
CA ILE A 170 -14.28 -11.92 -2.28
C ILE A 170 -14.99 -11.63 -0.98
N THR A 171 -14.85 -12.60 -0.09
CA THR A 171 -15.46 -12.59 1.22
C THR A 171 -14.43 -12.56 2.32
N GLU A 172 -13.24 -13.11 2.10
CA GLU A 172 -12.16 -13.06 3.08
C GLU A 172 -10.84 -12.71 2.42
N MET A 173 -10.08 -11.84 3.06
CA MET A 173 -8.71 -11.51 2.67
C MET A 173 -7.76 -11.66 3.85
N GLN A 174 -6.64 -12.33 3.62
CA GLN A 174 -5.57 -12.46 4.59
C GLN A 174 -4.30 -11.85 4.03
N PHE A 175 -3.68 -10.95 4.78
CA PHE A 175 -2.37 -10.39 4.44
C PHE A 175 -1.32 -10.94 5.39
N THR A 176 -0.14 -11.22 4.86
CA THR A 176 1.05 -11.55 5.63
C THR A 176 2.20 -10.72 5.08
N ALA A 177 2.73 -9.82 5.91
CA ALA A 177 3.90 -9.01 5.58
C ALA A 177 5.07 -9.39 6.50
N GLY A 178 6.22 -9.70 5.93
CA GLY A 178 7.43 -10.08 6.65
C GLY A 178 7.34 -11.46 7.31
N ARG A 179 8.17 -11.67 8.35
CA ARG A 179 8.29 -12.96 9.05
C ARG A 179 7.24 -13.19 10.14
N THR A 180 6.54 -12.15 10.59
CA THR A 180 5.67 -12.21 11.79
C THR A 180 4.30 -11.54 11.62
N GLY A 181 4.08 -10.76 10.57
CA GLY A 181 2.89 -9.95 10.37
C GLY A 181 1.73 -10.70 9.69
N ILE A 182 1.28 -11.83 10.25
CA ILE A 182 0.03 -12.47 9.80
C ILE A 182 -1.14 -11.65 10.32
N LEU A 183 -1.92 -11.09 9.41
CA LEU A 183 -3.25 -10.57 9.72
C LEU A 183 -4.22 -11.74 9.86
N ILE A 184 -5.10 -11.63 10.85
CA ILE A 184 -6.29 -12.47 10.94
C ILE A 184 -7.07 -12.26 9.63
N PRO A 185 -7.61 -13.32 9.01
CA PRO A 185 -8.46 -13.15 7.84
C PRO A 185 -9.57 -12.13 8.11
N ILE A 186 -9.69 -11.17 7.20
CA ILE A 186 -10.63 -10.06 7.28
C ILE A 186 -11.86 -10.46 6.46
N ASP A 187 -13.04 -10.48 7.07
CA ASP A 187 -14.29 -10.57 6.32
C ASP A 187 -14.52 -9.24 5.58
N THR A 188 -14.47 -9.29 4.26
CA THR A 188 -14.61 -8.13 3.38
C THR A 188 -16.06 -7.79 3.07
N ARG A 189 -17.04 -8.65 3.39
CA ARG A 189 -18.45 -8.47 3.03
C ARG A 189 -19.07 -7.23 3.66
N ALA A 190 -18.73 -6.96 4.92
CA ALA A 190 -19.24 -5.81 5.66
C ALA A 190 -18.47 -4.50 5.37
N LEU A 191 -17.38 -4.59 4.61
CA LEU A 191 -16.45 -3.47 4.38
C LEU A 191 -16.60 -2.87 2.97
N VAL A 192 -17.49 -3.40 2.14
CA VAL A 192 -17.67 -2.93 0.76
C VAL A 192 -18.23 -1.51 0.73
N ILE A 193 -17.49 -0.59 0.11
CA ILE A 193 -17.91 0.78 -0.18
C ILE A 193 -17.98 0.92 -1.70
N ALA A 194 -19.14 1.30 -2.23
CA ALA A 194 -19.28 1.61 -3.64
C ALA A 194 -18.73 3.02 -3.92
N ASP A 195 -17.79 3.15 -4.86
CA ASP A 195 -17.32 4.44 -5.36
C ASP A 195 -18.06 4.80 -6.64
N ASN A 196 -19.07 5.66 -6.52
CA ASN A 196 -19.88 6.08 -7.67
C ASN A 196 -19.09 6.96 -8.66
N VAL A 197 -17.96 7.55 -8.25
CA VAL A 197 -17.13 8.40 -9.12
C VAL A 197 -16.25 7.52 -10.02
N ASN A 198 -15.64 6.50 -9.43
CA ASN A 198 -14.73 5.59 -10.14
C ASN A 198 -15.44 4.35 -10.71
N GLY A 199 -16.70 4.10 -10.34
CA GLY A 199 -17.49 2.95 -10.79
C GLY A 199 -17.01 1.61 -10.25
N VAL A 200 -16.30 1.60 -9.12
CA VAL A 200 -15.65 0.41 -8.55
C VAL A 200 -16.07 0.17 -7.11
N ALA A 201 -16.03 -1.09 -6.68
CA ALA A 201 -16.15 -1.41 -5.27
C ALA A 201 -14.80 -1.27 -4.58
N MET A 202 -14.81 -0.71 -3.38
CA MET A 202 -13.64 -0.58 -2.52
C MET A 202 -13.82 -1.39 -1.25
N LEU A 203 -12.71 -1.97 -0.82
CA LEU A 203 -12.56 -2.77 0.37
C LEU A 203 -11.47 -2.10 1.22
N PRO A 204 -11.83 -1.24 2.18
CA PRO A 204 -10.88 -0.73 3.16
C PRO A 204 -10.29 -1.91 3.93
N VAL A 205 -8.97 -2.02 3.95
CA VAL A 205 -8.26 -3.05 4.72
C VAL A 205 -7.46 -2.38 5.84
N PRO A 206 -7.14 -3.09 6.93
CA PRO A 206 -6.13 -2.63 7.88
C PRO A 206 -4.84 -2.24 7.16
N THR A 207 -4.17 -1.18 7.60
CA THR A 207 -2.96 -0.69 6.93
C THR A 207 -1.88 -1.75 6.97
N VAL A 208 -1.40 -2.19 5.80
CA VAL A 208 -0.27 -3.11 5.68
C VAL A 208 0.94 -2.33 5.17
N ILE A 209 2.02 -2.34 5.95
CA ILE A 209 3.29 -1.75 5.55
C ILE A 209 4.23 -2.90 5.20
N CYS A 210 4.66 -2.95 3.96
CA CYS A 210 5.64 -3.91 3.48
C CYS A 210 6.95 -3.17 3.22
N LYS A 211 7.97 -3.50 4.00
CA LYS A 211 9.32 -2.90 3.90
C LYS A 211 10.05 -3.39 2.64
N PRO A 212 11.07 -2.66 2.15
CA PRO A 212 12.01 -3.19 1.16
C PRO A 212 12.57 -4.54 1.61
N LYS A 213 12.77 -5.47 0.67
CA LYS A 213 13.23 -6.86 0.92
C LYS A 213 12.31 -7.71 1.81
N SER A 214 11.16 -7.17 2.23
CA SER A 214 10.18 -7.93 2.98
C SER A 214 9.41 -8.87 2.07
N THR A 215 8.87 -9.92 2.66
CA THR A 215 7.89 -10.78 2.00
C THR A 215 6.48 -10.18 2.10
N LEU A 216 5.67 -10.42 1.08
CA LEU A 216 4.25 -10.15 1.03
C LEU A 216 3.55 -11.43 0.56
N ARG A 217 2.54 -11.86 1.31
CA ARG A 217 1.63 -12.91 0.89
C ARG A 217 0.21 -12.43 1.13
N ILE A 218 -0.63 -12.59 0.12
CA ILE A 218 -2.05 -12.26 0.22
C ILE A 218 -2.82 -13.50 -0.17
N LYS A 219 -3.76 -13.91 0.68
CA LYS A 219 -4.72 -14.97 0.37
C LYS A 219 -6.10 -14.38 0.26
N VAL A 220 -6.87 -14.89 -0.69
CA VAL A 220 -8.24 -14.47 -0.92
C VAL A 220 -9.15 -15.68 -0.99
N ARG A 221 -10.38 -15.51 -0.53
CA ARG A 221 -11.44 -16.52 -0.60
C ARG A 221 -12.74 -15.85 -0.98
N GLY A 222 -13.54 -16.52 -1.79
CA GLY A 222 -14.87 -16.09 -2.18
C GLY A 222 -15.95 -17.11 -1.83
N ASN A 223 -17.20 -16.73 -2.03
CA ASN A 223 -18.34 -17.66 -1.89
C ASN A 223 -18.50 -18.59 -3.10
N TYR A 224 -17.96 -18.21 -4.26
CA TYR A 224 -18.12 -18.93 -5.52
C TYR A 224 -16.81 -18.90 -6.31
N ALA A 225 -16.61 -19.90 -7.18
CA ALA A 225 -15.47 -19.94 -8.09
C ALA A 225 -15.68 -18.96 -9.26
N LYS A 226 -14.93 -17.86 -9.28
CA LYS A 226 -14.96 -16.83 -10.34
C LYS A 226 -13.63 -16.08 -10.42
N THR A 227 -13.35 -15.48 -11.57
CA THR A 227 -12.24 -14.55 -11.72
C THR A 227 -12.65 -13.17 -11.19
N ALA A 228 -11.87 -12.63 -10.27
CA ALA A 228 -12.00 -11.27 -9.76
C ALA A 228 -10.85 -10.40 -10.28
N GLU A 229 -11.09 -9.10 -10.48
CA GLU A 229 -10.03 -8.12 -10.71
C GLU A 229 -9.86 -7.25 -9.48
N LEU A 230 -8.70 -7.32 -8.82
CA LEU A 230 -8.45 -6.78 -7.49
C LEU A 230 -7.25 -5.82 -7.44
N ALA A 231 -7.43 -4.53 -7.67
CA ALA A 231 -6.28 -3.63 -7.54
C ALA A 231 -5.89 -3.44 -6.06
N LEU A 232 -4.62 -3.72 -5.71
CA LEU A 232 -4.06 -3.25 -4.45
C LEU A 232 -3.90 -1.72 -4.52
N ARG A 233 -4.39 -1.02 -3.52
CA ARG A 233 -4.36 0.44 -3.49
C ARG A 233 -3.72 0.99 -2.21
N GLY A 234 -3.23 2.20 -2.36
CA GLY A 234 -2.38 2.88 -1.40
C GLY A 234 -1.19 3.50 -2.10
N LEU A 235 -0.05 3.56 -1.39
CA LEU A 235 1.18 4.19 -1.90
C LEU A 235 2.32 3.19 -2.00
N VAL A 236 3.10 3.29 -3.07
CA VAL A 236 4.47 2.78 -3.13
C VAL A 236 5.40 3.91 -2.70
N VAL A 237 6.42 3.60 -1.91
CA VAL A 237 7.47 4.54 -1.50
C VAL A 237 8.81 3.91 -1.84
N GLY A 238 9.73 4.65 -2.45
CA GLY A 238 11.00 4.09 -2.89
C GLY A 238 11.83 5.05 -3.73
N LEU A 239 12.90 4.52 -4.31
CA LEU A 239 13.75 5.25 -5.23
C LEU A 239 12.99 5.63 -6.51
N GLY A 240 13.28 6.80 -7.07
CA GLY A 240 12.64 7.26 -8.29
C GLY A 240 12.79 6.31 -9.45
N ARG A 241 13.94 5.63 -9.61
CA ARG A 241 14.09 4.60 -10.63
C ARG A 241 13.10 3.45 -10.49
N ALA A 242 12.76 3.06 -9.26
CA ALA A 242 11.82 1.98 -9.00
C ALA A 242 10.38 2.45 -9.18
N ILE A 243 10.06 3.68 -8.74
CA ILE A 243 8.73 4.27 -8.90
C ILE A 243 8.44 4.56 -10.37
N LYS A 244 9.42 5.11 -11.10
CA LYS A 244 9.35 5.46 -12.52
C LYS A 244 9.53 4.26 -13.43
N ALA A 245 10.12 3.16 -12.96
CA ALA A 245 10.27 1.93 -13.73
C ALA A 245 8.95 1.66 -14.44
N THR A 246 8.96 1.91 -15.74
CA THR A 246 7.83 1.74 -16.64
C THR A 246 7.44 0.26 -16.56
N THR A 247 6.18 -0.17 -16.67
CA THR A 247 5.39 -0.19 -17.92
C THR A 247 6.17 -0.49 -19.20
N THR A 248 7.47 -0.79 -19.12
CA THR A 248 8.27 -1.34 -20.20
C THR A 248 7.97 -2.83 -20.20
N TYR A 249 6.98 -3.18 -21.01
CA TYR A 249 6.80 -4.53 -21.51
C TYR A 249 8.17 -5.03 -21.99
N PRO A 250 8.61 -6.25 -21.63
CA PRO A 250 9.56 -6.91 -22.51
C PRO A 250 8.88 -6.94 -23.89
N ALA A 251 9.53 -6.34 -24.89
CA ALA A 251 9.14 -6.56 -26.27
C ALA A 251 9.14 -8.07 -26.50
N VAL A 252 8.02 -8.57 -27.03
CA VAL A 252 7.84 -9.99 -27.41
C VAL A 252 8.94 -10.41 -28.36
#